data_AF-A0AAW8CHE0-F1
#
_entry.id   AF-A0AAW8CHE0-F1
#
_cell.length_a   1.000
_cell.length_b   1.000
_cell.length_c   1.000
_cell.angle_alpha   90.00
_cell.angle_beta   90.00
_cell.angle_gamma   90.00
#
_symmetry.space_group_name_H-M   'P 1'
#
loop_
_entity.id
_entity.type
_entity.pdbx_description
1 polymer ?
#
loop_
_entity_poly.entity_id
_entity_poly.type
_entity_poly.pdbx_seq_one_letter_code
_entity_poly.pdbx_strand_id
1 'polypeptide(L)'
;MTQEYLKFRKCFNSEQAIELKNLLEQEGINVTLVDNLPADLTGNSLNNQPEIHLKPIDFKRAEQIIEKDAERRIEYIEDDYYLFDSPNEELYEILLKPDEWNAFDYTLAKRILKDRGKYIEPELLIKLKEKRLEELAQPKEYQALLITVGYIFAFLGGIFGVLIGYLLWKTKKTLPNGKMVYIHSEENRKQGKQIFYIGLVVTITVCIYRIIHFS
;
A
#
# COMPACT_ATOMS: atom_id res chain seq x y z
N MET A 1 23.46 2.25 -4.20
CA MET A 1 22.27 2.34 -3.33
C MET A 1 21.68 0.94 -3.25
N THR A 2 21.71 0.29 -2.09
CA THR A 2 20.97 -0.95 -1.85
C THR A 2 19.49 -0.62 -1.95
N GLN A 3 18.85 -0.96 -3.07
CA GLN A 3 17.40 -0.79 -3.20
C GLN A 3 16.73 -1.73 -2.21
N GLU A 4 16.06 -1.13 -1.23
CA GLU A 4 15.23 -1.82 -0.26
C GLU A 4 14.04 -2.48 -0.98
N TYR A 5 13.62 -3.65 -0.50
CA TYR A 5 12.42 -4.31 -0.99
C TYR A 5 11.21 -3.51 -0.53
N LEU A 6 10.36 -3.11 -1.47
CA LEU A 6 9.13 -2.39 -1.17
C LEU A 6 7.94 -3.29 -1.45
N LYS A 7 6.87 -3.05 -0.70
CA LYS A 7 5.57 -3.66 -0.95
C LYS A 7 5.13 -3.40 -2.40
N PHE A 8 4.93 -4.48 -3.14
CA PHE A 8 4.40 -4.47 -4.49
C PHE A 8 2.90 -4.71 -4.51
N ARG A 9 2.43 -5.78 -3.84
CA ARG A 9 1.01 -6.17 -3.86
C ARG A 9 0.60 -6.90 -2.58
N LYS A 10 -0.68 -6.77 -2.19
CA LYS A 10 -1.34 -7.62 -1.20
C LYS A 10 -2.02 -8.79 -1.90
N CYS A 11 -1.91 -9.98 -1.32
CA CYS A 11 -2.56 -11.19 -1.81
C CYS A 11 -3.74 -11.53 -0.91
N PHE A 12 -4.77 -12.16 -1.47
CA PHE A 12 -5.98 -12.51 -0.72
C PHE A 12 -5.70 -13.60 0.33
N ASN A 13 -4.84 -14.56 0.00
CA ASN A 13 -4.47 -15.67 0.85
C ASN A 13 -3.01 -16.11 0.60
N SER A 14 -2.47 -16.96 1.48
CA SER A 14 -1.06 -17.39 1.40
C SER A 14 -0.78 -18.26 0.18
N GLU A 15 -1.75 -19.03 -0.30
CA GLU A 15 -1.62 -19.87 -1.51
C GLU A 15 -1.36 -19.01 -2.75
N GLN A 16 -2.18 -17.99 -2.98
CA GLN A 16 -2.00 -17.03 -4.07
C GLN A 16 -0.67 -16.27 -3.95
N ALA A 17 -0.25 -15.95 -2.72
CA ALA A 17 1.02 -15.28 -2.50
C ALA A 17 2.22 -16.19 -2.86
N ILE A 18 2.14 -17.48 -2.53
CA ILE A 18 3.16 -18.47 -2.90
C ILE A 18 3.18 -18.70 -4.41
N GLU A 19 2.02 -18.82 -5.06
CA GLU A 19 1.92 -18.94 -6.52
C GLU A 19 2.57 -17.75 -7.22
N LEU A 20 2.22 -16.53 -6.80
CA LEU A 20 2.77 -15.30 -7.36
C LEU A 20 4.28 -15.17 -7.10
N LYS A 21 4.74 -15.55 -5.91
CA LYS A 21 6.18 -15.60 -5.60
C LYS A 21 6.91 -16.52 -6.58
N ASN A 22 6.42 -17.75 -6.74
CA ASN A 22 7.04 -18.74 -7.61
C ASN A 22 7.08 -18.28 -9.07
N LEU A 23 5.98 -17.69 -9.57
CA LEU A 23 5.92 -17.12 -10.92
C LEU A 23 7.00 -16.05 -11.15
N LEU A 24 7.12 -15.11 -10.21
CA LEU A 24 8.10 -14.02 -10.32
C LEU A 24 9.54 -14.51 -10.18
N GLU A 25 9.81 -15.46 -9.28
CA GLU A 25 11.13 -16.06 -9.10
C GLU A 25 11.58 -16.88 -10.32
N GLN A 26 10.67 -17.61 -10.97
CA GLN A 26 10.94 -18.34 -12.21
C GLN A 26 11.38 -17.42 -13.36
N GLU A 27 10.81 -16.21 -13.42
CA GLU A 27 11.17 -15.17 -14.39
C GLU A 27 12.38 -14.32 -13.95
N GLY A 28 13.06 -14.71 -12.86
CA GLY A 28 14.29 -14.09 -12.37
C GLY A 28 14.09 -12.79 -11.59
N ILE A 29 12.90 -12.55 -11.02
CA ILE A 29 12.64 -11.45 -10.10
C ILE A 29 12.78 -11.98 -8.67
N ASN A 30 13.66 -11.37 -7.89
CA ASN A 30 13.77 -11.72 -6.47
C ASN A 30 12.57 -11.16 -5.70
N VAL A 31 11.91 -12.02 -4.93
CA VAL A 31 10.70 -11.68 -4.18
C VAL A 31 10.86 -12.06 -2.71
N THR A 32 10.35 -11.20 -1.84
CA THR A 32 10.18 -11.49 -0.41
C THR A 32 8.70 -11.58 -0.09
N LEU A 33 8.28 -12.71 0.48
CA LEU A 33 6.93 -12.89 1.00
C LEU A 33 6.91 -12.45 2.47
N VAL A 34 6.02 -11.54 2.80
CA VAL A 34 5.74 -11.12 4.18
C VAL A 34 4.37 -11.68 4.53
N ASP A 35 4.36 -12.79 5.29
CA ASP A 35 3.13 -13.41 5.80
C ASP A 35 2.95 -13.01 7.27
N ASN A 36 1.83 -12.35 7.58
CA ASN A 36 1.50 -11.94 8.94
C ASN A 36 0.64 -13.05 9.59
N LEU A 37 1.27 -14.07 10.17
CA LEU A 37 0.61 -15.12 10.96
C LEU A 37 0.06 -14.57 12.32
N PRO A 38 -0.81 -15.31 13.04
CA PRO A 38 -2.11 -14.83 13.50
C PRO A 38 -2.10 -13.84 14.67
N ALA A 39 -3.17 -13.04 14.70
CA ALA A 39 -3.62 -12.10 15.73
C ALA A 39 -3.01 -12.28 17.14
N ASP A 40 -2.07 -11.41 17.47
CA ASP A 40 -1.78 -11.03 18.85
C ASP A 40 -3.07 -10.50 19.48
N LEU A 41 -3.67 -11.24 20.42
CA LEU A 41 -4.54 -10.89 21.58
C LEU A 41 -5.49 -9.66 21.51
N THR A 42 -5.70 -9.06 20.35
CA THR A 42 -6.34 -7.76 20.11
C THR A 42 -7.42 -7.83 19.02
N GLY A 43 -7.65 -9.02 18.44
CA GLY A 43 -8.81 -9.30 17.59
C GLY A 43 -8.84 -8.63 16.21
N ASN A 44 -7.79 -7.92 15.80
CA ASN A 44 -7.73 -7.27 14.48
C ASN A 44 -7.12 -8.19 13.41
N SER A 45 -7.88 -9.19 12.96
CA SER A 45 -7.53 -10.04 11.81
C SER A 45 -7.77 -9.38 10.44
N LEU A 46 -8.34 -8.17 10.40
CA LEU A 46 -8.81 -7.51 9.18
C LEU A 46 -7.70 -7.01 8.23
N ASN A 47 -6.42 -7.11 8.60
CA ASN A 47 -5.31 -6.60 7.78
C ASN A 47 -4.16 -7.61 7.59
N ASN A 48 -4.34 -8.88 7.95
CA ASN A 48 -3.34 -9.96 7.82
C ASN A 48 -3.38 -10.61 6.43
N GLN A 49 -3.39 -9.79 5.39
CA GLN A 49 -3.21 -10.29 4.03
C GLN A 49 -1.71 -10.46 3.76
N PRO A 50 -1.27 -11.60 3.20
CA PRO A 50 0.12 -11.79 2.82
C PRO A 50 0.54 -10.76 1.78
N GLU A 51 1.77 -10.27 1.89
CA GLU A 51 2.29 -9.22 1.02
C GLU A 51 3.50 -9.70 0.22
N ILE A 52 3.53 -9.33 -1.05
CA ILE A 52 4.67 -9.55 -1.94
C ILE A 52 5.49 -8.27 -2.01
N HIS A 53 6.77 -8.38 -1.67
CA HIS A 53 7.74 -7.28 -1.68
C HIS A 53 8.84 -7.59 -2.71
N LEU A 54 9.20 -6.61 -3.52
CA LEU A 54 10.26 -6.72 -4.53
C LEU A 54 10.96 -5.37 -4.74
N LYS A 55 12.01 -5.33 -5.55
CA LYS A 55 12.75 -4.08 -5.79
C LYS A 55 11.93 -3.15 -6.69
N PRO A 56 11.85 -1.84 -6.41
CA PRO A 56 11.06 -0.89 -7.21
C PRO A 56 11.37 -0.91 -8.71
N ILE A 57 12.62 -1.20 -9.09
CA ILE A 57 13.05 -1.33 -10.49
C ILE A 57 12.32 -2.46 -11.24
N ASP A 58 11.89 -3.49 -10.52
CA ASP A 58 11.25 -4.69 -11.07
C ASP A 58 9.72 -4.57 -11.09
N PHE A 59 9.11 -3.53 -10.52
CA PHE A 59 7.64 -3.39 -10.42
C PHE A 59 6.96 -3.46 -11.79
N LYS A 60 7.49 -2.71 -12.77
CA LYS A 60 6.93 -2.70 -14.14
C LYS A 60 7.08 -4.06 -14.81
N ARG A 61 8.20 -4.73 -14.59
CA ARG A 61 8.48 -6.05 -15.19
C ARG A 61 7.62 -7.13 -14.55
N ALA A 62 7.47 -7.10 -13.23
CA ALA A 62 6.60 -7.99 -12.47
C ALA A 62 5.16 -7.87 -12.97
N GLU A 63 4.63 -6.65 -13.12
CA GLU A 63 3.27 -6.44 -13.64
C GLU A 63 3.09 -7.05 -15.05
N GLN A 64 4.07 -6.87 -15.94
CA GLN A 64 4.03 -7.47 -17.27
C GLN A 64 4.09 -9.00 -17.26
N ILE A 65 4.85 -9.60 -16.34
CA ILE A 65 4.90 -11.06 -16.17
C ILE A 65 3.53 -11.57 -15.73
N ILE A 66 2.90 -10.90 -14.78
CA ILE A 66 1.61 -11.35 -14.24
C ILE A 66 0.49 -11.17 -15.27
N GLU A 67 0.48 -10.05 -16.01
CA GLU A 67 -0.46 -9.85 -17.12
C GLU A 67 -0.31 -10.96 -18.19
N LYS A 68 0.93 -11.31 -18.58
CA LYS A 68 1.19 -12.41 -19.53
C LYS A 68 0.79 -13.78 -19.01
N ASP A 69 1.06 -14.05 -17.73
CA ASP A 69 0.64 -15.29 -17.10
C ASP A 69 -0.87 -15.42 -17.09
N ALA A 70 -1.57 -14.35 -16.72
CA ALA A 70 -3.02 -14.29 -16.75
C ALA A 70 -3.56 -14.55 -18.17
N GLU A 71 -3.00 -13.92 -19.20
CA GLU A 71 -3.40 -14.16 -20.60
C GLU A 71 -3.32 -15.65 -20.98
N ARG A 72 -2.26 -16.35 -20.59
CA ARG A 72 -2.11 -17.81 -20.83
C ARG A 72 -3.17 -18.62 -20.09
N ARG A 73 -3.46 -18.28 -18.84
CA ARG A 73 -4.40 -19.03 -18.00
C ARG A 73 -5.86 -18.83 -18.42
N ILE A 74 -6.21 -17.68 -19.01
CA ILE A 74 -7.58 -17.42 -19.45
C ILE A 74 -8.00 -18.35 -20.60
N GLU A 75 -7.07 -18.95 -21.34
CA GLU A 75 -7.42 -19.97 -22.36
C GLU A 75 -7.93 -21.28 -21.75
N TYR A 76 -7.62 -21.56 -20.49
CA TYR A 76 -7.94 -22.81 -19.78
C TYR A 76 -8.85 -22.59 -18.58
N ILE A 77 -9.44 -21.39 -18.45
CA ILE A 77 -10.31 -21.06 -17.34
C ILE A 77 -11.63 -21.83 -17.45
N GLU A 78 -12.13 -22.31 -16.31
CA GLU A 78 -13.44 -22.95 -16.22
C GLU A 78 -14.55 -21.90 -16.40
N ASP A 79 -15.62 -22.27 -17.12
CA ASP A 79 -16.72 -21.38 -17.46
C ASP A 79 -17.54 -20.90 -16.24
N ASP A 80 -17.33 -21.50 -15.07
CA ASP A 80 -17.99 -21.15 -13.80
C ASP A 80 -17.22 -20.11 -12.96
N TYR A 81 -16.15 -19.53 -13.51
CA TYR A 81 -15.40 -18.48 -12.84
C TYR A 81 -16.26 -17.24 -12.60
N TYR A 82 -16.25 -16.73 -11.36
CA TYR A 82 -17.19 -15.70 -10.89
C TYR A 82 -17.30 -14.44 -11.77
N LEU A 83 -16.21 -14.03 -12.44
CA LEU A 83 -16.23 -12.86 -13.32
C LEU A 83 -17.04 -13.04 -14.61
N PHE A 84 -17.31 -14.28 -15.04
CA PHE A 84 -18.16 -14.52 -16.21
C PHE A 84 -19.61 -14.08 -15.98
N ASP A 85 -20.10 -14.21 -14.74
CA ASP A 85 -21.44 -13.77 -14.33
C ASP A 85 -21.49 -12.32 -13.83
N SER A 86 -20.33 -11.68 -13.61
CA SER A 86 -20.26 -10.28 -13.16
C SER A 86 -20.85 -9.30 -14.17
N PRO A 87 -21.61 -8.28 -13.74
CA PRO A 87 -22.12 -7.22 -14.61
C PRO A 87 -20.97 -6.34 -15.16
N ASN A 88 -21.22 -5.63 -16.26
CA ASN A 88 -20.18 -4.81 -16.90
C ASN A 88 -19.63 -3.74 -15.95
N GLU A 89 -20.47 -3.18 -15.10
CA GLU A 89 -20.12 -2.17 -14.10
C GLU A 89 -19.04 -2.67 -13.13
N GLU A 90 -19.15 -3.93 -12.68
CA GLU A 90 -18.14 -4.56 -11.81
C GLU A 90 -16.84 -4.79 -12.58
N LEU A 91 -16.92 -5.26 -13.83
CA LEU A 91 -15.73 -5.42 -14.68
C LEU A 91 -15.02 -4.08 -14.92
N TYR A 92 -15.76 -2.98 -15.09
CA TYR A 92 -15.17 -1.64 -15.18
C TYR A 92 -14.53 -1.21 -13.87
N GLU A 93 -15.11 -1.53 -12.71
CA GLU A 93 -14.51 -1.23 -11.41
C GLU A 93 -13.15 -1.92 -11.24
N ILE A 94 -13.03 -3.18 -11.67
CA ILE A 94 -11.76 -3.92 -11.67
C ILE A 94 -10.70 -3.18 -12.50
N LEU A 95 -11.07 -2.66 -13.67
CA LEU A 95 -10.16 -1.93 -14.54
C LEU A 95 -9.81 -0.52 -14.01
N LEU A 96 -10.70 0.09 -13.23
CA LEU A 96 -10.49 1.40 -12.60
C LEU A 96 -9.59 1.33 -11.37
N LYS A 97 -9.63 0.23 -10.63
CA LYS A 97 -8.88 0.04 -9.38
C LYS A 97 -8.01 -1.22 -9.42
N PRO A 98 -7.09 -1.36 -10.40
CA PRO A 98 -6.27 -2.58 -10.53
C PRO A 98 -5.37 -2.85 -9.31
N ASP A 99 -5.17 -1.85 -8.44
CA ASP A 99 -4.47 -1.95 -7.16
C ASP A 99 -5.26 -2.71 -6.08
N GLU A 100 -6.58 -2.82 -6.22
CA GLU A 100 -7.49 -3.50 -5.28
C GLU A 100 -7.82 -4.94 -5.70
N TRP A 101 -7.54 -5.31 -6.95
CA TRP A 101 -7.85 -6.62 -7.54
C TRP A 101 -6.59 -7.40 -7.86
N ASN A 102 -6.71 -8.72 -8.03
CA ASN A 102 -5.58 -9.49 -8.53
C ASN A 102 -5.42 -9.27 -10.05
N ALA A 103 -4.21 -9.49 -10.58
CA ALA A 103 -3.93 -9.20 -11.98
C ALA A 103 -4.60 -10.20 -12.95
N PHE A 104 -4.97 -11.39 -12.49
CA PHE A 104 -5.78 -12.33 -13.26
C PHE A 104 -7.20 -11.77 -13.47
N ASP A 105 -7.85 -11.31 -12.41
CA ASP A 105 -9.16 -10.66 -12.46
C ASP A 105 -9.14 -9.46 -13.41
N TYR A 106 -8.10 -8.62 -13.32
CA TYR A 106 -7.92 -7.47 -14.20
C TYR A 106 -7.83 -7.88 -15.68
N THR A 107 -7.02 -8.90 -15.98
CA THR A 107 -6.82 -9.38 -17.35
C THR A 107 -8.08 -10.06 -17.88
N LEU A 108 -8.76 -10.86 -17.05
CA LEU A 108 -10.00 -11.53 -17.39
C LEU A 108 -11.13 -10.52 -17.61
N ALA A 109 -11.28 -9.52 -16.75
CA ALA A 109 -12.27 -8.46 -16.91
C ALA A 109 -12.10 -7.70 -18.23
N LYS A 110 -10.85 -7.40 -18.62
CA LYS A 110 -10.53 -6.79 -19.91
C LYS A 110 -10.95 -7.68 -21.08
N ARG A 111 -10.74 -9.01 -20.98
CA ARG A 111 -11.16 -9.97 -22.01
C ARG A 111 -12.68 -10.09 -22.09
N ILE A 112 -13.36 -10.28 -20.96
CA ILE A 112 -14.82 -10.42 -20.90
C ILE A 112 -15.50 -9.16 -21.48
N LEU A 113 -15.03 -7.97 -21.14
CA LEU A 113 -15.57 -6.73 -21.72
C LEU A 113 -15.36 -6.65 -23.23
N LYS A 114 -14.20 -7.09 -23.73
CA LYS A 114 -13.94 -7.18 -25.17
C LYS A 114 -14.89 -8.17 -25.85
N ASP A 115 -15.09 -9.35 -25.26
CA ASP A 115 -15.96 -10.40 -25.80
C ASP A 115 -17.44 -9.98 -25.76
N ARG A 116 -17.84 -9.16 -24.79
CA ARG A 116 -19.16 -8.50 -24.70
C ARG A 116 -19.32 -7.29 -25.64
N GLY A 117 -18.36 -7.01 -26.52
CA GLY A 117 -18.38 -5.88 -27.45
C GLY A 117 -18.17 -4.51 -26.80
N LYS A 118 -17.74 -4.46 -25.54
CA LYS A 118 -17.43 -3.25 -24.76
C LYS A 118 -15.93 -2.96 -24.81
N TYR A 119 -15.39 -2.80 -26.02
CA TYR A 119 -13.97 -2.53 -26.20
C TYR A 119 -13.56 -1.23 -25.52
N ILE A 120 -12.50 -1.31 -24.72
CA ILE A 120 -11.87 -0.14 -24.09
C ILE A 120 -10.55 0.09 -24.80
N GLU A 121 -10.38 1.31 -25.31
CA GLU A 121 -9.13 1.71 -25.95
C GLU A 121 -7.96 1.61 -24.96
N PRO A 122 -6.81 1.01 -25.36
CA PRO A 122 -5.64 0.92 -24.51
C PRO A 122 -5.15 2.28 -23.99
N GLU A 123 -5.31 3.34 -24.79
CA GLU A 123 -4.95 4.70 -24.40
C GLU A 123 -5.84 5.22 -23.25
N LEU A 124 -7.14 4.86 -23.26
CA LEU A 124 -8.05 5.21 -22.18
C LEU A 124 -7.66 4.49 -20.88
N LEU A 125 -7.28 3.21 -20.95
CA LEU A 125 -6.79 2.46 -19.78
C LEU A 125 -5.53 3.07 -19.19
N ILE A 126 -4.59 3.55 -20.02
CA ILE A 126 -3.38 4.24 -19.55
C ILE A 126 -3.78 5.52 -18.80
N LYS A 127 -4.65 6.36 -19.38
CA LYS A 127 -5.11 7.59 -18.74
C LYS A 127 -5.83 7.33 -17.41
N LEU A 128 -6.62 6.27 -17.33
CA LEU A 128 -7.29 5.85 -16.09
C LEU A 128 -6.28 5.42 -15.02
N LYS A 129 -5.27 4.63 -15.38
CA LYS A 129 -4.18 4.24 -14.47
C LYS A 129 -3.38 5.46 -13.98
N GLU A 130 -3.08 6.40 -14.85
CA GLU A 130 -2.39 7.65 -14.48
C GLU A 130 -3.22 8.48 -13.50
N LYS A 131 -4.51 8.70 -13.81
CA LYS A 131 -5.43 9.40 -12.91
C LYS A 131 -5.55 8.71 -11.55
N ARG A 132 -5.66 7.38 -11.53
CA ARG A 132 -5.69 6.60 -10.28
C ARG A 132 -4.40 6.76 -9.48
N LEU A 133 -3.23 6.79 -10.14
CA LEU A 133 -1.96 7.07 -9.46
C LEU A 133 -1.92 8.48 -8.86
N GLU A 134 -2.49 9.48 -9.54
CA GLU A 134 -2.61 10.84 -9.01
C GLU A 134 -3.53 10.89 -7.78
N GLU A 135 -4.71 10.26 -7.86
CA GLU A 135 -5.65 10.13 -6.74
C GLU A 135 -5.01 9.44 -5.53
N LEU A 136 -4.32 8.31 -5.77
CA LEU A 136 -3.57 7.59 -4.73
C LEU A 136 -2.38 8.41 -4.20
N ALA A 137 -1.80 9.31 -5.00
CA ALA A 137 -0.71 10.17 -4.55
C ALA A 137 -1.18 11.33 -3.66
N GLN A 138 -2.47 11.67 -3.69
CA GLN A 138 -2.99 12.75 -2.86
C GLN A 138 -2.78 12.46 -1.37
N PRO A 139 -2.34 13.47 -0.59
CA PRO A 139 -2.22 13.33 0.85
C PRO A 139 -3.60 13.02 1.45
N LYS A 140 -3.64 12.16 2.48
CA LYS A 140 -4.88 11.95 3.25
C LYS A 140 -5.33 13.29 3.84
N GLU A 141 -6.65 13.47 3.92
CA GLU A 141 -7.28 14.66 4.50
C GLU A 141 -6.76 14.99 5.91
N TYR A 142 -7.03 16.23 6.32
CA TYR A 142 -6.61 16.84 7.57
C TYR A 142 -6.93 15.97 8.80
N GLN A 143 -5.90 15.33 9.39
CA GLN A 143 -6.04 14.52 10.60
C GLN A 143 -5.97 15.39 11.87
N ALA A 144 -6.94 16.30 12.02
CA ALA A 144 -7.03 17.24 13.13
C ALA A 144 -6.84 16.54 14.50
N LEU A 145 -7.48 15.39 14.67
CA LEU A 145 -7.47 14.63 15.91
C LEU A 145 -6.06 14.16 16.28
N LEU A 146 -5.29 13.63 15.32
CA LEU A 146 -3.94 13.12 15.58
C LEU A 146 -2.96 14.26 15.92
N ILE A 147 -3.13 15.42 15.30
CA ILE A 147 -2.34 16.62 15.60
C ILE A 147 -2.66 17.11 17.02
N THR A 148 -3.93 17.25 17.37
CA THR A 148 -4.36 17.69 18.70
C THR A 148 -3.85 16.76 19.81
N VAL A 149 -4.04 15.45 19.62
CA VAL A 149 -3.53 14.43 20.55
C VAL A 149 -2.00 14.49 20.66
N GLY A 150 -1.31 14.69 19.54
CA GLY A 150 0.14 14.84 19.50
C GLY A 150 0.64 16.01 20.36
N TYR A 151 0.01 17.18 20.26
CA TYR A 151 0.35 18.33 21.11
C TYR A 151 0.11 18.04 22.60
N ILE A 152 -1.05 17.47 22.94
CA ILE A 152 -1.39 17.10 24.34
C ILE A 152 -0.29 16.21 24.94
N PHE A 153 0.12 15.16 24.22
CA PHE A 153 1.16 14.25 24.68
C PHE A 153 2.58 14.83 24.63
N ALA A 154 2.85 15.80 23.75
CA ALA A 154 4.13 16.51 23.73
C ALA A 154 4.33 17.33 25.01
N PHE A 155 3.28 17.96 25.53
CA PHE A 155 3.35 18.75 26.77
C PHE A 155 3.24 17.90 28.05
N LEU A 156 2.50 16.79 28.05
CA LEU A 156 2.22 16.01 29.28
C LEU A 156 3.31 15.00 29.69
N GLY A 157 4.31 14.71 28.86
CA GLY A 157 5.30 13.69 29.26
C GLY A 157 6.17 13.05 28.18
N GLY A 158 6.39 13.73 27.05
CA GLY A 158 7.70 13.67 26.37
C GLY A 158 8.18 12.32 25.83
N ILE A 159 7.35 11.39 25.38
CA ILE A 159 7.85 10.38 24.42
C ILE A 159 6.78 10.03 23.40
N PHE A 160 5.53 9.93 23.84
CA PHE A 160 4.38 9.77 22.95
C PHE A 160 4.22 10.95 21.99
N GLY A 161 4.44 12.19 22.45
CA GLY A 161 4.47 13.36 21.55
C GLY A 161 5.58 13.28 20.50
N VAL A 162 6.78 12.79 20.87
CA VAL A 162 7.89 12.58 19.93
C VAL A 162 7.52 11.53 18.89
N LEU A 163 6.96 10.39 19.31
CA LEU A 163 6.51 9.33 18.41
C LEU A 163 5.41 9.82 17.44
N ILE A 164 4.38 10.48 17.95
CA ILE A 164 3.27 11.01 17.14
C ILE A 164 3.77 12.07 16.16
N GLY A 165 4.62 12.99 16.62
CA GLY A 165 5.22 14.01 15.76
C GLY A 165 6.08 13.41 14.65
N TYR A 166 6.87 12.38 14.95
CA TYR A 166 7.67 11.66 13.97
C TYR A 166 6.78 10.98 12.91
N LEU A 167 5.71 10.28 13.34
CA LEU A 167 4.75 9.63 12.45
C LEU A 167 4.11 10.64 11.50
N LEU A 168 3.61 11.77 12.01
CA LEU A 168 3.03 12.84 11.19
C LEU A 168 4.04 13.45 10.20
N TRP A 169 5.30 13.61 10.62
CA TRP A 169 6.32 14.28 9.81
C TRP A 169 6.91 13.42 8.69
N LYS A 170 7.14 12.12 8.95
CA LYS A 170 7.99 11.25 8.11
C LYS A 170 7.27 10.10 7.43
N THR A 171 6.03 9.77 7.80
CA THR A 171 5.34 8.59 7.23
C THR A 171 5.08 8.76 5.73
N LYS A 172 5.50 7.74 4.97
CA LYS A 172 5.31 7.61 3.53
C LYS A 172 4.54 6.32 3.21
N LYS A 173 3.82 6.32 2.09
CA LYS A 173 3.19 5.14 1.50
C LYS A 173 3.84 4.83 0.16
N THR A 174 3.94 3.55 -0.17
CA THR A 174 4.36 3.06 -1.49
C THR A 174 3.16 3.08 -2.43
N LEU A 175 3.30 3.70 -3.59
CA LEU A 175 2.32 3.63 -4.67
C LEU A 175 2.49 2.32 -5.47
N PRO A 176 1.47 1.88 -6.23
CA PRO A 176 1.55 0.68 -7.07
C PRO A 176 2.69 0.71 -8.11
N ASN A 177 3.23 1.89 -8.42
CA ASN A 177 4.39 2.06 -9.31
C ASN A 177 5.74 2.08 -8.57
N GLY A 178 5.77 1.80 -7.27
CA GLY A 178 6.98 1.80 -6.44
C GLY A 178 7.44 3.17 -5.94
N LYS A 179 6.78 4.27 -6.35
CA LYS A 179 7.11 5.60 -5.84
C LYS A 179 6.61 5.77 -4.40
N MET A 180 7.46 6.34 -3.55
CA MET A 180 7.11 6.66 -2.16
C MET A 180 6.60 8.10 -2.05
N VAL A 181 5.38 8.28 -1.56
CA VAL A 181 4.76 9.60 -1.35
C VAL A 181 4.39 9.79 0.12
N TYR A 182 4.42 11.03 0.58
CA TYR A 182 4.03 11.33 1.97
C TYR A 182 2.54 11.09 2.17
N ILE A 183 2.18 10.45 3.27
CA ILE A 183 0.76 10.20 3.60
C ILE A 183 0.07 11.50 3.99
N HIS A 184 0.77 12.36 4.72
CA HIS A 184 0.23 13.60 5.27
C HIS A 184 0.59 14.81 4.40
N SER A 185 -0.30 15.80 4.38
CA SER A 185 -0.10 17.08 3.68
C SER A 185 1.15 17.81 4.20
N GLU A 186 1.68 18.74 3.41
CA GLU A 186 2.85 19.53 3.83
C GLU A 186 2.58 20.31 5.12
N GLU A 187 1.37 20.86 5.27
CA GLU A 187 0.94 21.56 6.49
C GLU A 187 0.93 20.63 7.71
N ASN A 188 0.30 19.45 7.61
CA ASN A 188 0.26 18.48 8.70
C ASN A 188 1.65 17.98 9.08
N ARG A 189 2.55 17.84 8.09
CA ARG A 189 3.95 17.48 8.34
C ARG A 189 4.73 18.58 9.05
N LYS A 190 4.42 19.85 8.79
CA LYS A 190 4.99 20.99 9.54
C LYS A 190 4.53 20.96 10.99
N GLN A 191 3.23 20.72 11.24
CA GLN A 191 2.68 20.55 12.59
C GLN A 191 3.32 19.33 13.30
N GLY A 192 3.40 18.18 12.62
CA GLY A 192 4.07 16.99 13.14
C GLY A 192 5.54 17.24 13.51
N LYS A 193 6.27 17.99 12.67
CA LYS A 193 7.65 18.41 12.98
C LYS A 193 7.70 19.28 14.23
N GLN A 194 6.76 20.21 14.43
CA GLN A 194 6.71 21.03 15.64
C GLN A 194 6.42 20.18 16.88
N ILE A 195 5.41 19.30 16.82
CA ILE A 195 5.08 18.35 17.89
C ILE A 195 6.31 17.52 18.28
N PHE A 196 7.06 17.02 17.29
CA PHE A 196 8.29 16.25 17.50
C PHE A 196 9.32 17.03 18.32
N TYR A 197 9.64 18.27 17.93
CA TYR A 197 10.65 19.08 18.63
C TYR A 197 10.16 19.55 20.01
N ILE A 198 8.89 19.93 20.16
CA ILE A 198 8.33 20.28 21.47
C ILE A 198 8.41 19.09 22.41
N GLY A 199 7.97 17.91 21.94
CA GLY A 199 8.08 16.67 22.69
C GLY A 199 9.51 16.42 23.13
N LEU A 200 10.48 16.49 22.20
CA LEU A 200 11.89 16.24 22.47
C LEU A 200 12.48 17.18 23.53
N VAL A 201 12.18 18.48 23.45
CA VAL A 201 12.64 19.48 24.42
C VAL A 201 12.06 19.20 25.81
N VAL A 202 10.76 18.88 25.89
CA VAL A 202 10.10 18.53 27.15
C VAL A 202 10.70 17.25 27.74
N THR A 203 10.94 16.22 26.94
CA THR A 203 11.62 14.98 27.37
C THR A 203 12.96 15.28 28.02
N ILE A 204 13.82 16.02 27.30
CA ILE A 204 15.18 16.32 27.74
C ILE A 204 15.13 17.12 29.04
N THR A 205 14.25 18.12 29.14
CA THR A 205 14.11 18.95 30.33
C THR A 205 13.67 18.13 31.54
N VAL A 206 12.68 17.24 31.37
CA VAL A 206 12.21 16.34 32.44
C VAL A 206 13.29 15.35 32.85
N CYS A 207 14.04 14.79 31.90
CA CYS A 207 15.16 13.89 32.19
C CYS A 207 16.27 14.59 33.00
N ILE A 208 16.66 15.80 32.60
CA ILE A 208 17.66 16.60 33.32
C ILE A 208 17.18 16.90 34.74
N TYR A 209 15.93 17.39 34.89
CA TYR A 209 15.34 17.66 36.19
C TYR A 209 15.36 16.43 37.10
N ARG A 210 15.00 15.26 36.55
CA ARG A 210 15.00 13.99 37.29
C ARG A 210 16.41 13.58 37.71
N ILE A 211 17.43 13.73 36.85
CA ILE A 211 18.81 13.35 37.20
C ILE A 211 19.36 14.23 38.33
N ILE A 212 19.06 15.53 38.32
CA ILE A 212 19.55 16.50 39.31
C ILE A 212 18.88 16.31 40.68
N HIS A 213 17.57 16.03 40.72
CA HIS A 213 16.83 15.91 41.98
C HIS A 213 16.85 14.49 42.58
N PHE A 214 17.24 13.48 41.80
CA PHE A 214 17.31 12.08 42.23
C PHE A 214 18.75 11.54 42.36
N SER A 215 19.78 12.39 42.20
CA SER A 215 21.18 12.15 42.63
C SER A 215 21.42 12.78 44.00
#